data_AF-A0AA39MMY2-F1
#
_entry.id   AF-A0AA39MMY2-F1
#
_cell.length_a   1.000
_cell.length_b   1.000
_cell.length_c   1.000
_cell.angle_alpha   90.00
_cell.angle_beta   90.00
_cell.angle_gamma   90.00
#
_symmetry.space_group_name_H-M   'P 1'
#
loop_
_entity.id
_entity.type
_entity.pdbx_description
1 polymer ?
#
loop_
_entity_poly.entity_id
_entity_poly.type
_entity_poly.pdbx_seq_one_letter_code
_entity_poly.pdbx_strand_id
1 'polypeptide(L)'
;MFQPFVACYASLTFHSGSHWPTHKPICQPFSVRNTVTLIPYYSEARNGFVQPLAKFSRDLLSIPTPDTPESHHRFAHTPKNLSADSPKSIVIKVQVAFDALSNLRNVRPSGDILVYTKKRDFVCTIRRVDRPEEYDRISQVVRTKGVGGAKAYFAAELRGKTALIVKVSEVLAEQPF
;
A
#
# COMPACT_ATOMS: atom_id res chain seq x y z
N MET A 1 -17.07 2.10 -29.16
CA MET A 1 -16.65 0.83 -28.55
C MET A 1 -15.58 1.16 -27.52
N PHE A 2 -15.98 1.30 -26.24
CA PHE A 2 -15.08 1.73 -25.16
C PHE A 2 -14.16 0.56 -24.77
N GLN A 3 -12.86 0.69 -25.03
CA GLN A 3 -11.88 -0.20 -24.42
C GLN A 3 -11.71 0.22 -22.95
N PRO A 4 -12.02 -0.65 -21.96
CA PRO A 4 -11.64 -0.35 -20.60
C PRO A 4 -10.11 -0.38 -20.52
N PHE A 5 -9.51 0.71 -20.05
CA PHE A 5 -8.10 0.77 -19.68
C PHE A 5 -7.85 -0.26 -18.57
N VAL A 6 -7.46 -1.47 -18.95
CA VAL A 6 -7.03 -2.51 -18.02
C VAL A 6 -5.61 -2.15 -17.57
N ALA A 7 -5.50 -1.44 -16.45
CA ALA A 7 -4.21 -1.08 -15.87
C ALA A 7 -3.54 -2.33 -15.25
N CYS A 8 -2.77 -3.03 -16.07
CA CYS A 8 -1.89 -4.11 -15.67
C CYS A 8 -0.57 -3.51 -15.14
N TYR A 9 -0.44 -3.37 -13.82
CA TYR A 9 0.76 -2.79 -13.19
C TYR A 9 1.88 -3.82 -13.07
N ALA A 10 2.88 -3.70 -13.94
CA ALA A 10 4.18 -4.33 -13.70
C ALA A 10 4.95 -3.54 -12.62
N SER A 11 5.73 -4.25 -11.80
CA SER A 11 6.62 -3.65 -10.81
C SER A 11 7.52 -2.59 -11.47
N LEU A 12 7.55 -1.36 -10.93
CA LEU A 12 8.29 -0.21 -11.50
C LEU A 12 9.82 -0.37 -11.49
N THR A 13 10.34 -1.52 -11.04
CA THR A 13 11.73 -1.93 -11.25
C THR A 13 12.00 -2.39 -12.69
N PHE A 14 10.97 -2.54 -13.53
CA PHE A 14 11.12 -2.99 -14.92
C PHE A 14 11.27 -1.83 -15.91
N HIS A 15 12.48 -1.28 -16.01
CA HIS A 15 12.83 -0.19 -16.94
C HIS A 15 13.20 -0.65 -18.35
N SER A 16 12.63 -1.75 -18.87
CA SER A 16 12.86 -2.14 -20.27
C SER A 16 11.64 -2.84 -20.86
N GLY A 17 11.17 -2.35 -22.01
CA GLY A 17 10.09 -2.97 -22.79
C GLY A 17 10.37 -4.41 -23.25
N SER A 18 11.56 -4.95 -22.95
CA SER A 18 11.99 -6.31 -23.29
C SER A 18 11.27 -7.41 -22.53
N HIS A 19 10.74 -7.16 -21.31
CA HIS A 19 10.00 -8.16 -20.54
C HIS A 19 8.48 -8.07 -20.65
N TRP A 20 7.96 -7.01 -21.27
CA TRP A 20 6.52 -6.87 -21.49
C TRP A 20 5.90 -8.04 -22.28
N PRO A 21 6.54 -8.58 -23.34
CA PRO A 21 6.02 -9.75 -24.03
C PRO A 21 5.87 -10.98 -23.13
N THR A 22 6.75 -11.14 -22.13
CA THR A 22 6.74 -12.25 -21.17
C THR A 22 5.74 -12.03 -20.04
N HIS A 23 5.55 -10.79 -19.58
CA HIS A 23 4.60 -10.45 -18.51
C HIS A 23 3.16 -10.33 -19.00
N LYS A 24 2.93 -9.81 -20.20
CA LYS A 24 1.60 -9.65 -20.80
C LYS A 24 0.71 -10.90 -20.74
N PRO A 25 1.18 -12.12 -21.08
CA PRO A 25 0.33 -13.32 -21.04
C PRO A 25 -0.06 -13.76 -19.62
N ILE A 26 0.73 -13.40 -18.60
CA ILE A 26 0.45 -13.73 -17.20
C ILE A 26 -0.23 -12.58 -16.44
N CYS A 27 -0.28 -11.39 -17.03
CA CYS A 27 -0.88 -10.24 -16.38
C CYS A 27 -2.41 -10.34 -16.34
N GLN A 28 -2.96 -10.40 -15.13
CA GLN A 28 -4.40 -10.46 -14.92
C GLN A 28 -5.01 -9.06 -14.70
N PRO A 29 -6.18 -8.76 -15.30
CA PRO A 29 -6.93 -7.55 -15.00
C PRO A 29 -7.42 -7.54 -13.54
N PHE A 30 -7.82 -6.37 -13.04
CA PHE A 30 -8.56 -6.28 -11.78
C PHE A 30 -9.88 -7.06 -11.90
N SER A 31 -10.11 -7.98 -10.98
CA SER A 31 -11.30 -8.84 -10.94
C SER A 31 -11.66 -9.17 -9.49
N VAL A 32 -12.93 -9.49 -9.24
CA VAL A 32 -13.42 -9.81 -7.89
C VAL A 32 -12.60 -10.91 -7.21
N ARG A 33 -12.08 -11.88 -7.98
CA ARG A 33 -11.31 -13.01 -7.45
C ARG A 33 -9.90 -12.61 -6.99
N ASN A 34 -9.28 -11.66 -7.68
CA ASN A 34 -7.88 -11.31 -7.49
C ASN A 34 -7.65 -9.97 -6.76
N THR A 35 -8.74 -9.31 -6.35
CA THR A 35 -8.73 -8.09 -5.56
C THR A 35 -9.36 -8.26 -4.18
N VAL A 36 -9.08 -7.32 -3.29
CA VAL A 36 -9.81 -7.09 -2.03
C VAL A 36 -10.28 -5.64 -1.99
N THR A 37 -11.44 -5.40 -1.39
CA THR A 37 -12.00 -4.05 -1.25
C THR A 37 -11.92 -3.62 0.20
N LEU A 38 -10.99 -2.72 0.49
CA LEU A 38 -10.76 -2.17 1.81
C LEU A 38 -11.49 -0.84 1.98
N ILE A 39 -11.84 -0.52 3.24
CA ILE A 39 -12.44 0.76 3.62
C ILE A 39 -11.33 1.63 4.21
N PRO A 40 -10.88 2.70 3.52
CA PRO A 40 -9.89 3.62 4.06
C PRO A 40 -10.45 4.34 5.28
N TYR A 41 -9.73 4.28 6.39
CA TYR A 41 -9.96 5.12 7.56
C TYR A 41 -8.94 6.26 7.58
N TYR A 42 -9.44 7.49 7.64
CA TYR A 42 -8.61 8.68 7.79
C TYR A 42 -8.82 9.20 9.19
N SER A 43 -7.87 8.93 10.08
CA SER A 43 -7.94 9.43 11.46
C SER A 43 -8.00 10.97 11.43
N GLU A 44 -9.00 11.54 12.10
CA GLU A 44 -9.15 12.99 12.23
C GLU A 44 -8.16 13.62 13.22
N ALA A 45 -7.28 12.82 13.83
CA ALA A 45 -6.15 13.32 14.59
C ALA A 45 -5.17 14.05 13.64
N ARG A 46 -5.50 15.30 13.31
CA ARG A 46 -4.77 16.20 12.40
C ARG A 46 -3.29 16.40 12.77
N ASN A 47 -2.86 15.92 13.94
CA ASN A 47 -1.54 16.11 14.52
C ASN A 47 -0.75 14.81 14.71
N GLY A 48 -1.21 13.68 14.15
CA GLY A 48 -0.35 12.50 14.06
C GLY A 48 0.84 12.80 13.14
N PHE A 49 2.06 12.56 13.62
CA PHE A 49 3.28 12.63 12.81
C PHE A 49 3.83 11.22 12.66
N VAL A 50 4.05 10.78 11.42
CA VAL A 50 4.76 9.52 11.16
C VAL A 50 6.22 9.88 10.89
N GLN A 51 7.14 9.37 11.71
CA GLN A 51 8.56 9.53 11.43
C GLN A 51 9.02 8.43 10.47
N PRO A 52 9.54 8.76 9.28
CA PRO A 52 10.10 7.75 8.39
C PRO A 52 11.29 7.06 9.06
N LEU A 53 11.21 5.73 9.19
CA LEU A 53 12.26 4.95 9.87
C LEU A 53 13.65 5.19 9.26
N ALA A 54 13.71 5.34 7.93
CA ALA A 54 14.97 5.63 7.24
C ALA A 54 15.58 6.97 7.65
N LYS A 55 14.77 8.01 7.95
CA LYS A 55 15.26 9.26 8.51
C LYS A 55 15.78 9.03 9.92
N PHE A 56 15.00 8.37 10.78
CA PHE A 56 15.42 8.03 12.14
C PHE A 56 16.76 7.29 12.20
N SER A 57 16.95 6.25 11.39
CA SER A 57 18.21 5.50 11.33
C SER A 57 19.39 6.34 10.86
N ARG A 58 19.18 7.26 9.91
CA ARG A 58 20.24 8.14 9.42
C ARG A 58 20.59 9.22 10.43
N ASP A 59 19.59 9.80 11.08
CA ASP A 59 19.78 10.78 12.15
C ASP A 59 20.56 10.14 13.31
N LEU A 60 20.22 8.89 13.69
CA LEU A 60 20.93 8.12 14.72
C LEU A 60 22.40 7.84 14.36
N LEU A 61 22.67 7.61 13.07
CA LEU A 61 24.02 7.32 12.55
C LEU A 61 24.76 8.57 12.07
N SER A 62 24.20 9.77 12.27
CA SER A 62 24.75 11.05 11.81
C SER A 62 25.08 11.08 10.31
N ILE A 63 24.31 10.36 9.49
CA ILE A 63 24.53 10.31 8.04
C ILE A 63 23.89 11.56 7.40
N PRO A 64 24.68 12.45 6.76
CA PRO A 64 24.13 13.61 6.09
C PRO A 64 23.19 13.17 4.97
N THR A 65 21.92 13.55 5.04
CA THR A 65 20.96 13.30 3.96
C THR A 65 20.10 14.50 3.64
N PRO A 66 19.61 14.61 2.39
CA PRO A 66 18.67 15.64 2.00
C PRO A 66 17.44 15.61 2.89
N ASP A 67 16.87 16.79 3.15
CA ASP A 67 15.67 16.90 3.96
C ASP A 67 14.53 16.05 3.39
N THR A 68 13.91 15.30 4.29
CA THR A 68 12.74 14.50 3.94
C THR A 68 11.54 15.43 3.75
N PRO A 69 10.81 15.35 2.62
CA PRO A 69 9.69 16.24 2.37
C PRO A 69 8.64 16.17 3.49
N GLU A 70 8.05 17.31 3.86
CA GLU A 70 7.00 17.39 4.90
C GLU A 70 5.82 16.45 4.65
N SER A 71 5.51 16.19 3.38
CA SER A 71 4.47 15.24 2.98
C SER A 71 4.70 13.83 3.53
N HIS A 72 5.95 13.42 3.74
CA HIS A 72 6.29 12.08 4.23
C HIS A 72 6.00 11.89 5.72
N HIS A 73 5.74 12.99 6.41
CA HIS A 73 5.44 13.02 7.82
C HIS A 73 3.94 12.95 8.14
N ARG A 74 3.08 13.03 7.12
CA ARG A 74 1.62 13.04 7.27
C ARG A 74 1.10 11.68 7.72
N PHE A 75 0.21 11.68 8.70
CA PHE A 75 -0.44 10.48 9.24
C PHE A 75 -1.69 10.06 8.47
N ALA A 76 -2.40 11.01 7.87
CA ALA A 76 -3.52 10.73 6.97
C ALA A 76 -3.57 11.79 5.86
N HIS A 77 -3.85 11.37 4.64
CA HIS A 77 -4.05 12.29 3.53
C HIS A 77 -4.95 11.67 2.46
N THR A 78 -5.99 12.40 2.09
CA THR A 78 -6.88 12.05 0.99
C THR A 78 -6.46 12.82 -0.27
N PRO A 79 -6.22 12.15 -1.40
CA PRO A 79 -5.94 12.79 -2.67
C PRO A 79 -7.03 13.79 -3.06
N LYS A 80 -6.62 14.91 -3.65
CA LYS A 80 -7.54 15.88 -4.26
C LYS A 80 -8.15 15.28 -5.53
N ASN A 81 -9.39 15.68 -5.85
CA ASN A 81 -10.12 15.30 -7.07
C ASN A 81 -10.48 13.81 -7.21
N LEU A 82 -10.82 13.14 -6.11
CA LEU A 82 -11.38 11.79 -6.18
C LEU A 82 -12.87 11.84 -6.49
N SER A 83 -13.27 11.30 -7.64
CA SER A 83 -14.67 11.03 -7.96
C SER A 83 -14.93 9.53 -7.88
N ALA A 84 -16.18 9.14 -7.57
CA ALA A 84 -16.57 7.73 -7.59
C ALA A 84 -16.58 7.17 -9.03
N ASP A 85 -16.85 8.04 -10.01
CA ASP A 85 -16.96 7.69 -11.44
C ASP A 85 -15.60 7.56 -12.13
N SER A 86 -14.52 8.09 -11.53
CA SER A 86 -13.16 8.05 -12.07
C SER A 86 -12.20 7.38 -11.10
N PRO A 87 -12.09 6.03 -11.12
CA PRO A 87 -11.14 5.31 -10.26
C PRO A 87 -9.71 5.76 -10.55
N LYS A 88 -8.98 6.17 -9.50
CA LYS A 88 -7.57 6.54 -9.62
C LYS A 88 -6.70 5.31 -9.37
N SER A 89 -5.98 4.87 -10.40
CA SER A 89 -5.00 3.79 -10.25
C SER A 89 -3.72 4.30 -9.57
N ILE A 90 -3.27 3.61 -8.52
CA ILE A 90 -2.15 4.01 -7.66
C ILE A 90 -1.32 2.80 -7.24
N VAL A 91 -0.04 3.04 -6.93
CA VAL A 91 0.84 2.06 -6.28
C VAL A 91 0.95 2.39 -4.80
N ILE A 92 0.61 1.43 -3.96
CA ILE A 92 0.58 1.59 -2.51
C ILE A 92 1.59 0.67 -1.84
N LYS A 93 2.17 1.15 -0.76
CA LYS A 93 2.82 0.34 0.26
C LYS A 93 1.82 0.05 1.36
N VAL A 94 1.69 -1.23 1.68
CA VAL A 94 0.86 -1.75 2.76
C VAL A 94 1.79 -2.27 3.84
N GLN A 95 1.66 -1.73 5.04
CA GLN A 95 2.47 -2.08 6.20
C GLN A 95 1.55 -2.60 7.29
N VAL A 96 1.69 -3.89 7.62
CA VAL A 96 0.95 -4.50 8.72
C VAL A 96 1.59 -4.12 10.04
N ALA A 97 0.81 -4.06 11.12
CA ALA A 97 1.36 -4.02 12.46
C ALA A 97 2.29 -5.23 12.64
N PHE A 98 3.59 -4.97 12.66
CA PHE A 98 4.63 -5.96 12.82
C PHE A 98 5.23 -5.74 14.20
N ASP A 99 4.89 -6.60 15.14
CA ASP A 99 5.56 -6.67 16.42
C ASP A 99 6.39 -7.96 16.45
N ALA A 100 7.72 -7.81 16.46
CA ALA A 100 8.65 -8.93 16.54
C ALA A 100 8.43 -9.78 17.81
N LEU A 101 7.92 -9.18 18.90
CA LEU A 101 7.54 -9.88 20.13
C LEU A 101 6.20 -10.60 20.03
N SER A 102 5.24 -10.08 19.26
CA SER A 102 3.95 -10.73 19.04
C SER A 102 4.07 -12.06 18.28
N ASN A 103 5.04 -12.18 17.37
CA ASN A 103 5.38 -13.45 16.70
C ASN A 103 5.97 -14.49 17.67
N LEU A 104 6.70 -14.06 18.72
CA LEU A 104 7.19 -14.96 19.77
C LEU A 104 6.06 -15.48 20.67
N ARG A 105 4.93 -14.75 20.75
CA ARG A 105 3.81 -15.07 21.65
C ARG A 105 2.58 -15.65 20.96
N ASN A 106 2.62 -15.91 19.64
CA ASN A 106 1.45 -16.31 18.83
C ASN A 106 0.23 -15.38 18.99
N VAL A 107 0.44 -14.14 19.44
CA VAL A 107 -0.63 -13.16 19.57
C VAL A 107 -0.84 -12.57 18.20
N ARG A 108 -2.05 -12.68 17.64
CA ARG A 108 -2.39 -12.01 16.38
C ARG A 108 -2.08 -10.51 16.54
N PRO A 109 -1.17 -9.94 15.73
CA PRO A 109 -0.89 -8.51 15.78
C PRO A 109 -2.20 -7.74 15.64
N SER A 110 -2.59 -7.07 16.72
CA SER A 110 -3.81 -6.29 16.82
C SER A 110 -3.43 -4.83 16.66
N GLY A 111 -3.42 -4.36 15.43
CA GLY A 111 -3.12 -2.97 15.11
C GLY A 111 -3.50 -2.69 13.67
N ASP A 112 -3.94 -1.47 13.39
CA ASP A 112 -4.39 -1.08 12.06
C ASP A 112 -3.29 -1.22 11.01
N ILE A 113 -3.69 -1.51 9.77
CA ILE A 113 -2.75 -1.57 8.64
C ILE A 113 -2.54 -0.16 8.13
N LEU A 114 -1.28 0.24 7.99
CA LEU A 114 -0.93 1.53 7.40
C LEU A 114 -0.74 1.39 5.89
N VAL A 115 -1.42 2.24 5.11
CA VAL A 115 -1.36 2.24 3.65
C VAL A 115 -0.99 3.62 3.14
N TYR A 116 0.00 3.68 2.25
CA TYR A 116 0.40 4.96 1.63
C TYR A 116 1.05 4.81 0.27
N THR A 117 1.04 5.89 -0.51
CA THR A 117 1.81 6.02 -1.75
C THR A 117 3.24 6.50 -1.46
N LYS A 118 4.13 6.35 -2.44
CA LYS A 118 5.53 6.80 -2.33
C LYS A 118 5.66 8.28 -1.97
N LYS A 119 4.89 9.13 -2.66
CA LYS A 119 4.86 10.58 -2.43
C LYS A 119 4.04 11.01 -1.22
N ARG A 120 3.37 10.06 -0.54
CA ARG A 120 2.45 10.33 0.58
C ARG A 120 1.34 11.34 0.20
N ASP A 121 0.95 11.33 -1.08
CA ASP A 121 -0.24 12.01 -1.57
C ASP A 121 -1.54 11.22 -1.27
N PHE A 122 -1.39 9.98 -0.81
CA PHE A 122 -2.42 9.14 -0.22
C PHE A 122 -1.84 8.46 1.02
N VAL A 123 -2.49 8.64 2.18
CA VAL A 123 -2.16 7.95 3.44
C VAL A 123 -3.46 7.65 4.17
N CYS A 124 -3.67 6.40 4.53
CA CYS A 124 -4.80 5.99 5.36
C CYS A 124 -4.42 4.80 6.24
N THR A 125 -5.26 4.51 7.23
CA THR A 125 -5.21 3.25 7.94
C THR A 125 -6.40 2.37 7.54
N ILE A 126 -6.26 1.05 7.69
CA ILE A 126 -7.34 0.09 7.50
C ILE A 126 -7.58 -0.57 8.83
N ARG A 127 -8.81 -0.51 9.33
CA ARG A 127 -9.20 -1.13 10.60
C ARG A 127 -9.86 -2.46 10.33
N ARG A 128 -9.59 -3.44 11.19
CA ARG A 128 -10.20 -4.77 11.10
C ARG A 128 -11.72 -4.75 11.34
N VAL A 129 -12.20 -3.79 12.14
CA VAL A 129 -13.63 -3.65 12.49
C VAL A 129 -14.52 -3.29 11.30
N ASP A 130 -13.97 -2.63 10.28
CA ASP A 130 -14.75 -2.17 9.13
C ASP A 130 -15.04 -3.34 8.17
N ARG A 131 -14.03 -4.18 7.92
CA ARG A 131 -14.09 -5.36 7.04
C ARG A 131 -13.08 -6.43 7.45
N PRO A 132 -13.45 -7.38 8.32
CA PRO A 132 -12.49 -8.30 8.93
C PRO A 132 -11.93 -9.33 7.95
N GLU A 133 -12.73 -9.83 7.02
CA GLU A 133 -12.29 -10.86 6.06
C GLU A 133 -11.27 -10.31 5.08
N GLU A 134 -11.53 -9.15 4.50
CA GLU A 134 -10.64 -8.49 3.55
C GLU A 134 -9.36 -7.99 4.23
N TYR A 135 -9.49 -7.51 5.47
CA TYR A 135 -8.36 -7.15 6.33
C TYR A 135 -7.45 -8.35 6.59
N ASP A 136 -8.03 -9.49 7.01
CA ASP A 136 -7.27 -10.70 7.33
C ASP A 136 -6.61 -11.25 6.05
N ARG A 137 -7.31 -11.20 4.91
CA ARG A 137 -6.79 -11.63 3.61
C ARG A 137 -5.59 -10.81 3.16
N ILE A 138 -5.64 -9.48 3.21
CA ILE A 138 -4.48 -8.66 2.83
C ILE A 138 -3.34 -8.80 3.83
N SER A 139 -3.64 -8.90 5.13
CA SER A 139 -2.63 -9.13 6.16
C SER A 139 -1.87 -10.42 5.93
N GLN A 140 -2.57 -11.51 5.59
CA GLN A 140 -1.97 -12.79 5.30
C GLN A 140 -1.06 -12.72 4.06
N VAL A 141 -1.49 -12.02 3.02
CA VAL A 141 -0.67 -11.83 1.80
C VAL A 141 0.61 -11.03 2.12
N VAL A 142 0.52 -9.96 2.91
CA VAL A 142 1.71 -9.18 3.32
C VAL A 142 2.66 -10.04 4.17
N ARG A 143 2.13 -10.87 5.07
CA ARG A 143 2.97 -11.73 5.93
C ARG A 143 3.67 -12.85 5.17
N THR A 144 3.01 -13.41 4.16
CA THR A 144 3.51 -14.57 3.40
C THR A 144 4.38 -14.17 2.22
N LYS A 145 4.05 -13.08 1.53
CA LYS A 145 4.71 -12.65 0.28
C LYS A 145 5.40 -11.28 0.38
N GLY A 146 5.21 -10.57 1.48
CA GLY A 146 5.83 -9.27 1.70
C GLY A 146 7.27 -9.35 2.18
N VAL A 147 7.97 -8.21 2.09
CA VAL A 147 9.34 -8.05 2.55
C VAL A 147 9.36 -8.18 4.08
N GLY A 148 10.06 -9.21 4.57
CA GLY A 148 10.19 -9.52 5.99
C GLY A 148 8.85 -9.79 6.70
N GLY A 149 7.79 -10.10 5.95
CA GLY A 149 6.44 -10.31 6.49
C GLY A 149 5.78 -9.06 7.11
N ALA A 150 6.37 -7.88 6.93
CA ALA A 150 5.95 -6.63 7.56
C ALA A 150 5.37 -5.61 6.57
N LYS A 151 5.85 -5.61 5.33
CA LYS A 151 5.46 -4.65 4.30
C LYS A 151 5.37 -5.30 2.92
N ALA A 152 4.44 -4.85 2.09
CA ALA A 152 4.34 -5.26 0.69
C ALA A 152 3.86 -4.10 -0.19
N TYR A 153 4.09 -4.21 -1.49
CA TYR A 153 3.72 -3.21 -2.48
C TYR A 153 2.67 -3.78 -3.42
N PHE A 154 1.62 -3.00 -3.69
CA PHE A 154 0.50 -3.45 -4.51
C PHE A 154 0.06 -2.38 -5.49
N ALA A 155 -0.52 -2.84 -6.60
CA ALA A 155 -1.37 -2.03 -7.44
C ALA A 155 -2.76 -1.92 -6.81
N ALA A 156 -3.32 -0.72 -6.80
CA ALA A 156 -4.64 -0.47 -6.25
C ALA A 156 -5.41 0.57 -7.06
N GLU A 157 -6.74 0.48 -7.01
CA GLU A 157 -7.65 1.50 -7.52
C GLU A 157 -8.35 2.16 -6.33
N LEU A 158 -8.24 3.49 -6.26
CA LEU A 158 -8.95 4.29 -5.29
C LEU A 158 -10.25 4.81 -5.93
N ARG A 159 -11.39 4.36 -5.40
CA ARG A 159 -12.73 4.79 -5.80
C ARG A 159 -13.29 5.73 -4.74
N GLY A 160 -13.22 7.03 -5.03
CA GLY A 160 -13.61 8.05 -4.07
C GLY A 160 -12.80 7.94 -2.76
N LYS A 161 -13.43 8.34 -1.65
CA LYS A 161 -12.83 8.24 -0.31
C LYS A 161 -13.16 6.93 0.41
N THR A 162 -14.07 6.13 -0.13
CA THR A 162 -14.76 5.06 0.59
C THR A 162 -14.25 3.66 0.24
N ALA A 163 -13.64 3.49 -0.93
CA ALA A 163 -13.21 2.17 -1.39
C ALA A 163 -11.80 2.19 -1.97
N LEU A 164 -10.94 1.34 -1.40
CA LEU A 164 -9.62 1.04 -1.91
C LEU A 164 -9.60 -0.42 -2.40
N ILE A 165 -9.53 -0.61 -3.70
CA ILE A 165 -9.50 -1.93 -4.34
C ILE A 165 -8.04 -2.32 -4.56
N VAL A 166 -7.55 -3.33 -3.87
CA VAL A 166 -6.13 -3.75 -3.93
C VAL A 166 -6.03 -5.08 -4.66
N LYS A 167 -5.14 -5.16 -5.66
CA LYS A 167 -4.85 -6.41 -6.36
C LYS A 167 -3.88 -7.25 -5.53
N VAL A 168 -4.39 -8.27 -4.83
CA VAL A 168 -3.62 -9.10 -3.88
C VAL A 168 -2.95 -10.32 -4.51
N SER A 169 -3.33 -10.66 -5.75
CA SER A 169 -2.72 -11.76 -6.52
C SER A 169 -1.27 -11.49 -6.88
N GLU A 170 -0.92 -10.22 -7.11
CA GLU A 170 0.39 -9.78 -7.61
C GLU A 170 0.99 -8.79 -6.60
N VAL A 171 1.99 -9.25 -5.86
CA VAL A 171 2.81 -8.39 -4.99
C VAL A 171 3.91 -7.82 -5.86
N LEU A 172 4.03 -6.49 -5.89
CA LEU A 172 5.09 -5.81 -6.63
C LEU A 172 6.43 -6.01 -5.91
N ALA A 173 7.52 -6.02 -6.67
CA ALA A 173 8.86 -6.13 -6.10
C ALA A 173 9.14 -4.96 -5.15
N GLU A 174 10.14 -5.11 -4.29
CA GLU A 174 10.51 -4.05 -3.36
C GLU A 174 10.83 -2.75 -4.11
N GLN A 175 10.10 -1.69 -3.78
CA GLN A 175 10.29 -0.37 -4.37
C GLN A 175 11.02 0.54 -3.38
N PRO A 176 11.89 1.44 -3.88
CA PRO A 176 12.48 2.48 -3.05
C PRO A 176 11.38 3.50 -2.68
N PHE A 177 10.86 3.41 -1.46
CA PHE A 177 9.84 4.29 -0.86
C PHE A 177 10.42 5.12 0.27
#